data_AF-A0A661MZ47-F1
#
_entry.id   AF-A0A661MZ47-F1
#
_cell.length_a   1.000
_cell.length_b   1.000
_cell.length_c   1.000
_cell.angle_alpha   90.00
_cell.angle_beta   90.00
_cell.angle_gamma   90.00
#
_symmetry.space_group_name_H-M   'P 1'
#
loop_
_entity.id
_entity.type
_entity.pdbx_description
1 polymer ?
#
loop_
_entity_poly.entity_id
_entity_poly.type
_entity_poly.pdbx_seq_one_letter_code
_entity_poly.pdbx_strand_id
1 'polypeptide(L)'
;LAMQGLLPRSLRGDYPVLAVPQDRRRGNETGQLLDLFDELYKGDKKIGKEAGKEAGGSGKGMKMRKQKRKGEREDPVILSGEVTIRALRRFNEIQAKAAKSTASYPKNGFGPKLQRIAQVIKSGEPMEVAAADWNGWDHHINEGNEDGRIAQMLGSLSQSLAAFMTDIGGHRKRTVVVVMSEFGRTCRENGNRGTDHGHGGLMLTLGGPVKGGKVYGKWPGLEDKALYQNRDLAVTTDFREVFNELLKKHMQVKRMSKDFFPNYKPGKGPGILG
;
A
#
# COMPACT_ATOMS: atom_id res chain seq x y z
N LEU A 1 -2.41 15.15 7.13
CA LEU A 1 -3.71 14.58 6.68
C LEU A 1 -3.47 13.69 5.47
N ALA A 2 -2.82 12.54 5.68
CA ALA A 2 -2.71 11.50 4.65
C ALA A 2 -3.79 10.48 4.97
N MET A 3 -4.66 10.20 4.01
CA MET A 3 -5.80 9.30 4.16
C MET A 3 -5.31 7.88 4.45
N GLN A 4 -5.16 7.55 5.74
CA GLN A 4 -5.10 6.19 6.29
C GLN A 4 -6.44 5.44 6.17
N GLY A 5 -7.34 5.87 5.28
CA GLY A 5 -8.75 5.47 5.27
C GLY A 5 -9.21 4.64 4.08
N LEU A 6 -8.32 4.09 3.25
CA LEU A 6 -8.72 3.24 2.11
C LEU A 6 -7.83 1.99 2.03
N LEU A 7 -7.97 1.12 3.02
CA LEU A 7 -7.61 -0.29 2.93
C LEU A 7 -8.69 -1.03 2.07
N PRO A 8 -8.37 -2.18 1.45
CA PRO A 8 -8.52 -2.40 0.01
C PRO A 8 -9.86 -2.96 -0.50
N ARG A 9 -10.10 -2.80 -1.81
CA ARG A 9 -11.02 -3.66 -2.60
C ARG A 9 -10.56 -5.12 -2.40
N SER A 10 -11.38 -5.88 -1.65
CA SER A 10 -11.08 -7.21 -1.11
C SER A 10 -10.41 -8.20 -2.07
N LEU A 11 -9.82 -9.23 -1.47
CA LEU A 11 -9.46 -10.56 -2.02
C LEU A 11 -10.61 -11.31 -2.75
N ARG A 12 -11.72 -10.64 -3.10
CA ARG A 12 -12.88 -11.20 -3.81
C ARG A 12 -13.48 -10.25 -4.87
N GLY A 13 -12.68 -9.36 -5.45
CA GLY A 13 -13.05 -8.64 -6.68
C GLY A 13 -12.35 -9.22 -7.91
N ASP A 14 -12.72 -8.77 -9.11
CA ASP A 14 -11.95 -9.04 -10.34
C ASP A 14 -10.50 -8.56 -10.25
N TYR A 15 -10.21 -7.63 -9.31
CA TYR A 15 -8.88 -7.06 -9.07
C TYR A 15 -8.54 -6.98 -7.55
N PRO A 16 -8.09 -8.06 -6.90
CA PRO A 16 -7.86 -8.12 -5.46
C PRO A 16 -6.62 -7.34 -4.99
N VAL A 17 -6.80 -6.46 -4.00
CA VAL A 17 -5.72 -5.67 -3.38
C VAL A 17 -5.53 -6.08 -1.91
N LEU A 18 -4.29 -6.21 -1.45
CA LEU A 18 -3.92 -6.44 -0.05
C LEU A 18 -3.11 -5.25 0.47
N ALA A 19 -3.53 -4.68 1.59
CA ALA A 19 -2.71 -3.74 2.34
C ALA A 19 -2.40 -4.36 3.70
N VAL A 20 -1.12 -4.52 4.01
CA VAL A 20 -0.70 -5.23 5.22
C VAL A 20 -0.87 -4.31 6.44
N PRO A 21 -1.74 -4.64 7.39
CA PRO A 21 -1.95 -3.80 8.56
C PRO A 21 -0.66 -3.67 9.39
N GLN A 22 -0.48 -2.50 10.00
CA GLN A 22 0.53 -2.33 11.06
C GLN A 22 0.07 -3.10 12.28
N ASP A 23 0.80 -4.15 12.64
CA ASP A 23 0.44 -4.93 13.81
C ASP A 23 0.94 -4.22 15.06
N ARG A 24 0.02 -3.79 15.93
CA ARG A 24 0.35 -3.36 17.29
C ARG A 24 -0.13 -4.35 18.36
N ARG A 25 -0.85 -5.42 18.04
CA ARG A 25 -1.36 -6.36 19.06
C ARG A 25 -1.39 -7.81 18.58
N ARG A 26 -0.89 -8.72 19.43
CA ARG A 26 -0.98 -10.18 19.26
C ARG A 26 -2.14 -10.72 20.09
N GLY A 27 -2.94 -11.65 19.54
CA GLY A 27 -3.83 -12.53 20.30
C GLY A 27 -5.32 -12.48 19.93
N ASN A 28 -6.12 -13.18 20.74
CA ASN A 28 -7.56 -13.43 20.60
C ASN A 28 -8.43 -12.15 20.50
N GLU A 29 -7.87 -11.00 20.89
CA GLU A 29 -8.48 -9.67 20.77
C GLU A 29 -8.80 -9.27 19.32
N THR A 30 -8.00 -9.75 18.36
CA THR A 30 -8.21 -9.42 16.94
C THR A 30 -9.48 -10.05 16.39
N GLY A 31 -9.82 -11.27 16.83
CA GLY A 31 -11.05 -11.96 16.44
C GLY A 31 -12.29 -11.26 17.00
N GLN A 32 -12.27 -10.97 18.31
CA GLN A 32 -13.36 -10.27 19.00
C GLN A 32 -13.61 -8.86 18.43
N LEU A 33 -12.56 -8.14 18.05
CA LEU A 33 -12.69 -6.83 17.41
C LEU A 33 -13.31 -6.94 16.01
N LEU A 34 -12.91 -7.94 15.22
CA LEU A 34 -13.51 -8.21 13.91
C LEU A 34 -14.96 -8.66 14.02
N ASP A 35 -15.34 -9.39 15.09
CA ASP A 35 -16.72 -9.77 15.39
C ASP A 35 -17.56 -8.53 15.73
N LEU A 36 -17.04 -7.61 16.56
CA LEU A 36 -17.72 -6.35 16.90
C LEU A 36 -17.96 -5.46 15.67
N PHE A 37 -16.98 -5.35 14.78
CA PHE A 37 -17.18 -4.61 13.53
C PHE A 37 -18.16 -5.33 12.59
N ASP A 38 -18.15 -6.66 12.55
CA ASP A 38 -19.10 -7.45 11.77
C ASP A 38 -20.54 -7.21 12.27
N GLU A 39 -20.75 -7.12 13.59
CA GLU A 39 -22.04 -6.73 14.20
C GLU A 39 -22.45 -5.29 13.84
N LEU A 40 -21.50 -4.34 13.87
CA LEU A 40 -21.74 -2.95 13.49
C LEU A 40 -22.21 -2.81 12.03
N TYR A 41 -21.58 -3.54 11.11
CA TYR A 41 -21.88 -3.46 9.67
C TYR A 41 -23.04 -4.36 9.23
N LYS A 42 -23.26 -5.52 9.89
CA LYS A 42 -24.45 -6.37 9.64
C LYS A 42 -25.76 -5.74 10.15
N GLY A 43 -25.66 -4.72 11.00
CA GLY A 43 -26.77 -3.91 11.46
C GLY A 43 -27.73 -4.69 12.35
N ASP A 44 -27.51 -4.58 13.67
CA ASP A 44 -28.65 -4.61 14.56
C ASP A 44 -29.52 -3.40 14.23
N LYS A 45 -30.77 -3.64 13.82
CA LYS A 45 -31.79 -2.63 13.44
C LYS A 45 -32.23 -1.74 14.60
N LYS A 46 -31.36 -1.51 15.58
CA LYS A 46 -31.66 -0.90 16.88
C LYS A 46 -30.78 0.29 17.26
N ILE A 47 -29.71 0.61 16.52
CA ILE A 47 -28.91 1.82 16.76
C ILE A 47 -29.63 3.03 16.14
N GLY A 48 -30.78 3.36 16.70
CA GLY A 48 -31.60 4.52 16.34
C GLY A 48 -32.68 4.83 17.35
N LYS A 49 -32.64 4.22 18.55
CA LYS A 49 -33.69 4.40 19.58
C LYS A 49 -33.21 4.89 20.95
N GLU A 50 -31.94 5.29 21.10
CA GLU A 50 -31.44 5.83 22.36
C GLU A 50 -30.87 7.26 22.27
N ALA A 51 -31.30 8.03 21.27
CA ALA A 51 -31.04 9.47 21.19
C ALA A 51 -32.37 10.28 21.18
N GLY A 52 -33.26 9.99 22.13
CA GLY A 52 -34.57 10.65 22.19
C GLY A 52 -35.42 10.27 23.40
N LYS A 53 -34.83 10.21 24.59
CA LYS A 53 -35.57 10.07 25.86
C LYS A 53 -35.41 11.29 26.75
N GLU A 54 -35.71 12.48 26.22
CA GLU A 54 -36.18 13.62 27.00
C GLU A 54 -37.16 14.45 26.14
N ALA A 55 -38.45 14.14 26.27
CA ALA A 55 -39.62 15.01 26.01
C ALA A 55 -40.86 14.12 25.83
N GLY A 56 -41.50 13.74 26.94
CA GLY A 56 -42.80 13.07 26.94
C GLY A 56 -43.93 14.11 26.89
N GLY A 57 -44.40 14.41 25.68
CA GLY A 57 -45.69 15.04 25.40
C GLY A 57 -46.60 14.05 24.64
N SER A 58 -47.85 13.96 25.06
CA SER A 58 -48.89 13.03 24.63
C SER A 58 -49.21 13.03 23.12
N GLY A 59 -49.46 11.87 22.52
CA GLY A 59 -49.95 11.80 21.13
C GLY A 59 -50.14 10.39 20.59
N LYS A 60 -51.38 10.08 20.20
CA LYS A 60 -51.89 8.77 19.76
C LYS A 60 -51.27 8.25 18.45
N GLY A 61 -51.02 6.94 18.43
CA GLY A 61 -51.20 5.98 17.33
C GLY A 61 -50.91 6.39 15.88
N MET A 62 -49.83 5.86 15.30
CA MET A 62 -49.76 5.56 13.86
C MET A 62 -48.93 4.29 13.63
N LYS A 63 -49.59 3.19 13.25
CA LYS A 63 -48.93 1.93 12.86
C LYS A 63 -48.28 2.13 11.49
N MET A 64 -46.98 2.46 11.46
CA MET A 64 -46.20 2.44 10.22
C MET A 64 -45.80 1.00 9.87
N ARG A 65 -46.55 0.43 8.93
CA ARG A 65 -46.32 -0.84 8.25
C ARG A 65 -44.98 -0.74 7.49
N LYS A 66 -43.94 -1.48 7.94
CA LYS A 66 -42.66 -1.56 7.22
C LYS A 66 -42.84 -2.34 5.92
N GLN A 67 -43.09 -1.62 4.83
CA GLN A 67 -42.99 -2.15 3.48
C GLN A 67 -41.51 -2.18 3.10
N LYS A 68 -40.92 -3.37 2.92
CA LYS A 68 -39.60 -3.55 2.30
C LYS A 68 -39.68 -2.94 0.89
N ARG A 69 -39.04 -1.79 0.67
CA ARG A 69 -38.87 -1.23 -0.69
C ARG A 69 -37.79 -2.05 -1.39
N LYS A 70 -38.18 -2.75 -2.46
CA LYS A 70 -37.26 -3.34 -3.43
C LYS A 70 -36.47 -2.19 -4.06
N GLY A 71 -35.15 -2.13 -3.84
CA GLY A 71 -34.26 -1.23 -4.60
C GLY A 71 -33.34 -0.27 -3.82
N GLU A 72 -33.27 -0.32 -2.48
CA GLU A 72 -32.23 0.43 -1.76
C GLU A 72 -30.86 -0.21 -2.02
N ARG A 73 -29.96 0.52 -2.70
CA ARG A 73 -28.55 0.14 -2.84
C ARG A 73 -27.95 0.06 -1.44
N GLU A 74 -27.24 -1.04 -1.13
CA GLU A 74 -26.46 -1.17 0.11
C GLU A 74 -25.54 0.05 0.27
N ASP A 75 -25.49 0.61 1.49
CA ASP A 75 -24.65 1.75 1.81
C ASP A 75 -23.19 1.43 1.44
N PRO A 76 -22.54 2.21 0.55
CA PRO A 76 -21.17 1.95 0.13
C PRO A 76 -20.17 1.85 1.30
N VAL A 77 -20.43 2.57 2.40
CA VAL A 77 -19.61 2.51 3.62
C VAL A 77 -19.77 1.15 4.29
N ILE A 78 -21.00 0.67 4.42
CA ILE A 78 -21.29 -0.64 5.02
C ILE A 78 -20.66 -1.76 4.20
N LEU A 79 -20.87 -1.72 2.87
CA LEU A 79 -20.27 -2.69 1.95
C LEU A 79 -18.74 -2.69 2.05
N SER A 80 -18.11 -1.50 2.12
CA SER A 80 -16.66 -1.39 2.27
C SER A 80 -16.15 -1.97 3.60
N GLY A 81 -16.91 -1.80 4.68
CA GLY A 81 -16.62 -2.37 6.01
C GLY A 81 -16.66 -3.89 5.99
N GLU A 82 -17.74 -4.48 5.48
CA GLU A 82 -17.87 -5.95 5.39
C GLU A 82 -16.78 -6.59 4.51
N VAL A 83 -16.49 -5.97 3.37
CA VAL A 83 -15.43 -6.36 2.43
C VAL A 83 -14.07 -6.35 3.14
N THR A 84 -13.79 -5.32 3.94
CA THR A 84 -12.55 -5.18 4.70
C THR A 84 -12.42 -6.27 5.77
N ILE A 85 -13.46 -6.49 6.57
CA ILE A 85 -13.46 -7.50 7.65
C ILE A 85 -13.26 -8.90 7.09
N ARG A 86 -13.96 -9.22 6.00
CA ARG A 86 -13.81 -10.51 5.31
C ARG A 86 -12.39 -10.71 4.80
N ALA A 87 -11.77 -9.68 4.24
CA ALA A 87 -10.38 -9.73 3.78
C ALA A 87 -9.41 -9.95 4.96
N LEU A 88 -9.62 -9.28 6.10
CA LEU A 88 -8.80 -9.45 7.30
C LEU A 88 -8.93 -10.86 7.90
N ARG A 89 -10.14 -11.42 7.96
CA ARG A 89 -10.34 -12.82 8.39
C ARG A 89 -9.60 -13.79 7.48
N ARG A 90 -9.77 -13.63 6.16
CA ARG A 90 -9.11 -14.50 5.19
C ARG A 90 -7.58 -14.38 5.30
N PHE A 91 -7.07 -13.17 5.46
CA PHE A 91 -5.66 -12.94 5.72
C PHE A 91 -5.19 -13.67 6.98
N ASN A 92 -5.89 -13.53 8.12
CA ASN A 92 -5.53 -14.20 9.37
C ASN A 92 -5.56 -15.72 9.26
N GLU A 93 -6.51 -16.30 8.53
CA GLU A 93 -6.56 -17.74 8.25
C GLU A 93 -5.33 -18.21 7.45
N ILE A 94 -4.93 -17.45 6.43
CA ILE A 94 -3.72 -17.74 5.65
C ILE A 94 -2.51 -17.69 6.57
N GLN A 95 -2.39 -16.64 7.38
CA GLN A 95 -1.28 -16.45 8.32
C GLN A 95 -1.17 -17.61 9.31
N ALA A 96 -2.30 -18.08 9.85
CA ALA A 96 -2.34 -19.19 10.80
C ALA A 96 -1.92 -20.54 10.19
N LYS A 97 -2.16 -20.73 8.88
CA LYS A 97 -1.81 -21.96 8.15
C LYS A 97 -0.50 -21.84 7.37
N ALA A 98 0.14 -20.68 7.38
CA ALA A 98 1.29 -20.41 6.55
C ALA A 98 2.48 -21.28 6.94
N ALA A 99 3.09 -21.91 5.94
CA ALA A 99 4.38 -22.57 6.12
C ALA A 99 5.44 -21.58 6.62
N LYS A 100 6.43 -22.10 7.34
CA LYS A 100 7.59 -21.30 7.76
C LYS A 100 8.26 -20.67 6.54
N SER A 101 8.76 -19.45 6.72
CA SER A 101 9.56 -18.78 5.71
C SER A 101 10.82 -19.59 5.41
N THR A 102 11.19 -19.65 4.14
CA THR A 102 12.45 -20.24 3.67
C THR A 102 13.61 -19.24 3.74
N ALA A 103 13.31 -17.95 3.97
CA ALA A 103 14.29 -16.89 4.15
C ALA A 103 14.24 -16.29 5.57
N SER A 104 15.36 -15.73 6.01
CA SER A 104 15.43 -14.95 7.25
C SER A 104 15.12 -13.49 6.96
N TYR A 105 14.01 -12.98 7.48
CA TYR A 105 13.65 -11.57 7.37
C TYR A 105 14.27 -10.77 8.52
N PRO A 106 14.82 -9.57 8.25
CA PRO A 106 15.25 -8.65 9.29
C PRO A 106 14.10 -8.33 10.26
N LYS A 107 14.40 -8.27 11.57
CA LYS A 107 13.43 -7.92 12.62
C LYS A 107 13.23 -6.40 12.74
N ASN A 108 12.95 -5.75 11.62
CA ASN A 108 12.64 -4.32 11.54
C ASN A 108 11.14 -4.10 11.26
N GLY A 109 10.73 -2.86 11.03
CA GLY A 109 9.33 -2.52 10.74
C GLY A 109 8.80 -2.97 9.36
N PHE A 110 9.65 -3.55 8.51
CA PHE A 110 9.35 -3.84 7.10
C PHE A 110 9.46 -5.33 6.74
N GLY A 111 10.52 -6.01 7.17
CA GLY A 111 10.75 -7.44 6.92
C GLY A 111 9.53 -8.33 7.26
N PRO A 112 8.94 -8.23 8.46
CA PRO A 112 7.75 -8.98 8.82
C PRO A 112 6.53 -8.70 7.93
N LYS A 113 6.42 -7.48 7.36
CA LYS A 113 5.33 -7.16 6.43
C LYS A 113 5.50 -7.89 5.11
N LEU A 114 6.72 -7.90 4.56
CA LEU A 114 7.04 -8.65 3.35
C LEU A 114 6.87 -10.16 3.56
N GLN A 115 7.25 -10.69 4.72
CA GLN A 115 7.01 -12.09 5.06
C GLN A 115 5.52 -12.46 4.97
N ARG A 116 4.63 -11.59 5.47
CA ARG A 116 3.18 -11.82 5.40
C ARG A 116 2.67 -11.81 3.97
N ILE A 117 3.15 -10.89 3.14
CA ILE A 117 2.83 -10.86 1.70
C ILE A 117 3.30 -12.15 1.04
N ALA A 118 4.52 -12.62 1.35
CA ALA A 118 5.05 -13.86 0.80
C ALA A 118 4.19 -15.07 1.16
N GLN A 119 3.65 -15.11 2.38
CA GLN A 119 2.73 -16.17 2.81
C GLN A 119 1.40 -16.15 2.05
N VAL A 120 0.85 -14.96 1.76
CA VAL A 120 -0.35 -14.83 0.91
C VAL A 120 -0.06 -15.25 -0.54
N ILE A 121 1.11 -14.89 -1.09
CA ILE A 121 1.52 -15.34 -2.43
C ILE A 121 1.59 -16.87 -2.48
N LYS A 122 2.21 -17.48 -1.46
CA LYS A 122 2.41 -18.93 -1.38
C LYS A 122 1.13 -19.71 -1.07
N SER A 123 0.09 -19.08 -0.51
CA SER A 123 -1.20 -19.78 -0.28
C SER A 123 -1.97 -20.04 -1.58
N GLY A 124 -1.59 -19.39 -2.68
CA GLY A 124 -2.27 -19.50 -3.97
C GLY A 124 -3.54 -18.68 -4.08
N GLU A 125 -3.86 -17.87 -3.07
CA GLU A 125 -5.02 -16.98 -3.12
C GLU A 125 -4.85 -15.91 -4.20
N PRO A 126 -5.94 -15.53 -4.90
CA PRO A 126 -5.91 -14.43 -5.86
C PRO A 126 -5.48 -13.13 -5.18
N MET A 127 -4.36 -12.57 -5.65
CA MET A 127 -3.84 -11.28 -5.22
C MET A 127 -3.11 -10.64 -6.39
N GLU A 128 -3.53 -9.44 -6.75
CA GLU A 128 -2.94 -8.70 -7.86
C GLU A 128 -2.00 -7.60 -7.40
N VAL A 129 -2.37 -6.90 -6.34
CA VAL A 129 -1.57 -5.82 -5.76
C VAL A 129 -1.44 -6.01 -4.26
N ALA A 130 -0.22 -5.87 -3.75
CA ALA A 130 0.04 -5.78 -2.33
C ALA A 130 0.80 -4.49 -2.03
N ALA A 131 0.44 -3.82 -0.94
CA ALA A 131 1.13 -2.62 -0.45
C ALA A 131 1.66 -2.82 0.97
N ALA A 132 2.87 -2.34 1.21
CA ALA A 132 3.50 -2.32 2.53
C ALA A 132 4.29 -1.02 2.70
N ASP A 133 3.86 -0.19 3.64
CA ASP A 133 4.57 1.04 3.97
C ASP A 133 5.65 0.80 5.02
N TRP A 134 6.75 1.55 4.92
CA TRP A 134 7.78 1.61 5.94
C TRP A 134 8.08 3.05 6.31
N ASN A 135 7.68 3.42 7.53
CA ASN A 135 7.86 4.78 8.04
C ASN A 135 9.29 5.02 8.56
N GLY A 136 9.61 6.29 8.80
CA GLY A 136 10.82 6.70 9.51
C GLY A 136 11.98 7.11 8.61
N TRP A 137 11.71 7.47 7.34
CA TRP A 137 12.69 7.97 6.35
C TRP A 137 12.77 9.50 6.27
N ASP A 138 11.85 10.22 6.94
CA ASP A 138 11.79 11.68 6.91
C ASP A 138 12.74 12.29 7.96
N HIS A 139 14.04 12.14 7.73
CA HIS A 139 15.06 12.81 8.55
C HIS A 139 15.28 14.23 8.05
N HIS A 140 15.87 15.08 8.87
CA HIS A 140 16.32 16.42 8.44
C HIS A 140 17.70 16.78 9.02
N ILE A 141 18.26 15.86 9.80
CA ILE A 141 19.52 15.94 10.54
C ILE A 141 20.01 14.51 10.79
N ASN A 142 21.30 14.34 11.06
CA ASN A 142 21.90 13.06 11.49
C ASN A 142 21.62 11.88 10.52
N GLU A 143 21.59 12.17 9.22
CA GLU A 143 21.42 11.16 8.16
C GLU A 143 22.66 10.26 8.07
N GLY A 144 23.81 10.83 8.38
CA GLY A 144 25.13 10.19 8.36
C GLY A 144 25.65 9.97 6.95
N ASN A 145 26.78 9.26 6.86
CA ASN A 145 27.46 8.91 5.62
C ASN A 145 27.23 7.42 5.28
N GLU A 146 28.22 6.74 4.71
CA GLU A 146 28.19 5.33 4.32
C GLU A 146 27.83 4.34 5.44
N ASP A 147 28.09 4.68 6.71
CA ASP A 147 27.72 3.87 7.88
C ASP A 147 26.58 4.49 8.71
N GLY A 148 26.02 5.58 8.19
CA GLY A 148 24.98 6.41 8.81
C GLY A 148 23.61 5.77 8.89
N ARG A 149 22.67 6.52 9.48
CA ARG A 149 21.28 6.07 9.65
C ARG A 149 20.62 5.72 8.33
N ILE A 150 20.77 6.54 7.30
CA ILE A 150 20.19 6.29 5.98
C ILE A 150 20.81 5.02 5.36
N ALA A 151 22.13 4.86 5.43
CA ALA A 151 22.81 3.68 4.90
C ALA A 151 22.34 2.39 5.60
N GLN A 152 22.20 2.39 6.92
CA GLN A 152 21.66 1.25 7.68
C GLN A 152 20.21 0.93 7.30
N MET A 153 19.37 1.95 7.07
CA MET A 153 18.00 1.76 6.61
C MET A 153 17.93 1.21 5.19
N LEU A 154 18.78 1.69 4.27
CA LEU A 154 18.91 1.13 2.92
C LEU A 154 19.42 -0.32 2.94
N GLY A 155 20.36 -0.65 3.83
CA GLY A 155 20.80 -2.03 4.06
C GLY A 155 19.66 -2.93 4.52
N SER A 156 18.87 -2.46 5.49
CA SER A 156 17.67 -3.15 5.96
C SER A 156 16.60 -3.32 4.88
N LEU A 157 16.42 -2.32 3.99
CA LEU A 157 15.54 -2.40 2.83
C LEU A 157 15.99 -3.51 1.89
N SER A 158 17.27 -3.48 1.50
CA SER A 158 17.89 -4.45 0.61
C SER A 158 17.77 -5.88 1.14
N GLN A 159 18.12 -6.11 2.41
CA GLN A 159 18.00 -7.42 3.06
C GLN A 159 16.56 -7.93 3.10
N SER A 160 15.60 -7.04 3.38
CA SER A 160 14.18 -7.40 3.44
C SER A 160 13.64 -7.78 2.05
N LEU A 161 14.02 -7.04 1.00
CA LEU A 161 13.67 -7.36 -0.38
C LEU A 161 14.31 -8.66 -0.86
N ALA A 162 15.59 -8.89 -0.54
CA ALA A 162 16.29 -10.13 -0.87
C ALA A 162 15.63 -11.36 -0.19
N ALA A 163 15.30 -11.25 1.10
CA ALA A 163 14.56 -12.27 1.82
C ALA A 163 13.18 -12.53 1.19
N PHE A 164 12.46 -11.47 0.80
CA PHE A 164 11.17 -11.58 0.13
C PHE A 164 11.27 -12.35 -1.19
N MET A 165 12.18 -11.95 -2.07
CA MET A 165 12.35 -12.60 -3.38
C MET A 165 12.80 -14.05 -3.27
N THR A 166 13.57 -14.37 -2.24
CA THR A 166 13.96 -15.75 -1.90
C THR A 166 12.75 -16.54 -1.43
N ASP A 167 11.96 -15.99 -0.51
CA ASP A 167 10.87 -16.70 0.14
C ASP A 167 9.66 -16.97 -0.77
N ILE A 168 9.40 -16.10 -1.75
CA ILE A 168 8.36 -16.35 -2.76
C ILE A 168 8.81 -17.33 -3.85
N GLY A 169 10.11 -17.68 -3.90
CA GLY A 169 10.66 -18.71 -4.78
C GLY A 169 10.18 -18.59 -6.23
N GLY A 170 9.57 -19.64 -6.75
CA GLY A 170 9.06 -19.69 -8.13
C GLY A 170 8.02 -18.62 -8.47
N HIS A 171 7.26 -18.12 -7.49
CA HIS A 171 6.25 -17.07 -7.72
C HIS A 171 6.86 -15.76 -8.20
N ARG A 172 8.16 -15.50 -7.93
CA ARG A 172 8.86 -14.31 -8.44
C ARG A 172 8.78 -14.14 -9.96
N LYS A 173 8.62 -15.23 -10.72
CA LYS A 173 8.46 -15.23 -12.18
C LYS A 173 7.25 -14.39 -12.65
N ARG A 174 6.24 -14.25 -11.80
CA ARG A 174 5.01 -13.49 -12.06
C ARG A 174 4.80 -12.33 -11.10
N THR A 175 5.83 -11.90 -10.38
CA THR A 175 5.72 -10.82 -9.40
C THR A 175 6.66 -9.69 -9.81
N VAL A 176 6.13 -8.46 -9.78
CA VAL A 176 6.92 -7.23 -9.87
C VAL A 176 6.76 -6.48 -8.55
N VAL A 177 7.88 -6.12 -7.93
CA VAL A 177 7.93 -5.24 -6.76
C VAL A 177 8.41 -3.87 -7.23
N VAL A 178 7.73 -2.84 -6.75
CA VAL A 178 8.09 -1.44 -6.93
C VAL A 178 8.30 -0.83 -5.55
N VAL A 179 9.44 -0.17 -5.36
CA VAL A 179 9.71 0.63 -4.16
C VAL A 179 9.82 2.08 -4.57
N MET A 180 9.10 2.95 -3.87
CA MET A 180 9.10 4.39 -4.08
C MET A 180 8.91 5.12 -2.75
N SER A 181 9.30 6.38 -2.72
CA SER A 181 8.96 7.32 -1.65
C SER A 181 8.01 8.40 -2.18
N GLU A 182 7.38 9.13 -1.26
CA GLU A 182 6.51 10.27 -1.59
C GLU A 182 7.30 11.52 -2.02
N PHE A 183 8.56 11.62 -1.58
CA PHE A 183 9.46 12.74 -1.85
C PHE A 183 10.91 12.28 -2.01
N GLY A 184 11.70 13.08 -2.72
CA GLY A 184 13.15 12.96 -2.77
C GLY A 184 13.84 13.74 -1.66
N ARG A 185 15.17 13.82 -1.72
CA ARG A 185 15.98 14.65 -0.81
C ARG A 185 16.74 15.71 -1.59
N THR A 186 16.96 16.86 -0.97
CA THR A 186 17.81 17.91 -1.56
C THR A 186 19.23 17.38 -1.76
N CYS A 187 19.90 17.79 -2.84
CA CYS A 187 21.32 17.50 -3.04
C CYS A 187 22.21 18.38 -2.15
N ARG A 188 21.70 19.55 -1.74
CA ARG A 188 22.39 20.47 -0.85
C ARG A 188 21.98 20.23 0.60
N GLU A 189 22.97 20.43 1.48
CA GLU A 189 22.77 20.43 2.92
C GLU A 189 21.88 21.61 3.35
N ASN A 190 21.02 21.39 4.33
CA ASN A 190 20.22 22.43 4.98
C ASN A 190 20.99 23.07 6.15
N GLY A 191 20.40 24.09 6.79
CA GLY A 191 21.04 24.80 7.91
C GLY A 191 21.29 23.95 9.16
N ASN A 192 20.75 22.74 9.23
CA ASN A 192 20.90 21.83 10.38
C ASN A 192 21.88 20.68 10.12
N ARG A 193 22.68 20.74 9.04
CA ARG A 193 23.60 19.68 8.63
C ARG A 193 22.90 18.35 8.28
N GLY A 194 21.75 18.45 7.64
CA GLY A 194 21.05 17.33 7.00
C GLY A 194 20.50 17.76 5.65
N THR A 195 19.47 17.10 5.14
CA THR A 195 18.79 17.52 3.90
C THR A 195 17.34 17.94 4.14
N ASP A 196 16.68 18.50 3.14
CA ASP A 196 15.24 18.76 3.16
C ASP A 196 14.52 17.87 2.13
N HIS A 197 13.19 18.01 2.06
CA HIS A 197 12.41 17.39 0.98
C HIS A 197 12.86 17.96 -0.36
N GLY A 198 13.07 17.06 -1.32
CA GLY A 198 13.52 17.37 -2.68
C GLY A 198 12.57 16.84 -3.75
N HIS A 199 12.67 17.41 -4.95
CA HIS A 199 11.77 17.10 -6.07
C HIS A 199 12.05 15.72 -6.70
N GLY A 200 13.33 15.36 -6.89
CA GLY A 200 13.75 14.13 -7.55
C GLY A 200 14.19 13.03 -6.59
N GLY A 201 13.88 11.78 -6.93
CA GLY A 201 14.23 10.61 -6.12
C GLY A 201 14.49 9.36 -6.98
N LEU A 202 14.45 8.20 -6.35
CA LEU A 202 14.69 6.90 -6.96
C LEU A 202 13.47 6.00 -6.80
N MET A 203 13.09 5.30 -7.88
CA MET A 203 12.19 4.15 -7.82
C MET A 203 13.01 2.88 -8.09
N LEU A 204 12.85 1.86 -7.24
CA LEU A 204 13.45 0.56 -7.44
C LEU A 204 12.41 -0.41 -7.99
N THR A 205 12.81 -1.24 -8.95
CA THR A 205 11.96 -2.32 -9.46
C THR A 205 12.73 -3.63 -9.48
N LEU A 206 12.06 -4.71 -9.10
CA LEU A 206 12.62 -6.06 -9.06
C LEU A 206 11.52 -7.09 -9.27
N GLY A 207 11.86 -8.24 -9.86
CA GLY A 207 10.88 -9.25 -10.22
C GLY A 207 11.30 -10.05 -11.43
N GLY A 208 10.59 -11.14 -11.71
CA GLY A 208 10.82 -11.97 -12.90
C GLY A 208 10.65 -11.20 -14.21
N PRO A 209 9.55 -10.43 -14.38
CA PRO A 209 9.32 -9.66 -15.61
C PRO A 209 10.22 -8.41 -15.77
N VAL A 210 10.99 -8.04 -14.75
CA VAL A 210 11.82 -6.82 -14.78
C VAL A 210 13.13 -7.09 -15.50
N LYS A 211 13.46 -6.24 -16.48
CA LYS A 211 14.77 -6.20 -17.14
C LYS A 211 15.80 -5.57 -16.19
N GLY A 212 16.24 -6.34 -15.20
CA GLY A 212 17.15 -5.90 -14.14
C GLY A 212 18.57 -5.55 -14.62
N GLY A 213 19.41 -5.11 -13.67
CA GLY A 213 20.83 -4.79 -13.92
C GLY A 213 21.06 -3.46 -14.65
N LYS A 214 20.07 -2.56 -14.66
CA LYS A 214 20.12 -1.29 -15.39
C LYS A 214 19.58 -0.15 -14.54
N VAL A 215 20.15 1.04 -14.74
CA VAL A 215 19.54 2.31 -14.33
C VAL A 215 18.71 2.81 -15.50
N TYR A 216 17.43 3.04 -15.26
CA TYR A 216 16.50 3.57 -16.24
C TYR A 216 16.32 5.08 -16.06
N GLY A 217 15.90 5.76 -17.13
CA GLY A 217 15.77 7.22 -17.14
C GLY A 217 17.09 7.92 -17.42
N LYS A 218 17.08 9.25 -17.33
CA LYS A 218 18.27 10.09 -17.52
C LYS A 218 18.87 10.42 -16.16
N TRP A 219 20.18 10.31 -16.04
CA TRP A 219 20.95 10.78 -14.88
C TRP A 219 21.83 11.96 -15.32
N PRO A 220 21.43 13.22 -15.04
CA PRO A 220 22.18 14.39 -15.47
C PRO A 220 23.38 14.69 -14.55
N GLY A 221 23.56 13.94 -13.45
CA GLY A 221 24.62 14.15 -12.48
C GLY A 221 24.22 15.09 -11.34
N LEU A 222 25.22 15.47 -10.52
CA LEU A 222 25.06 16.32 -9.33
C LEU A 222 25.74 17.69 -9.48
N GLU A 223 26.24 18.03 -10.67
CA GLU A 223 26.81 19.35 -10.95
C GLU A 223 25.74 20.45 -10.81
N ASP A 224 26.11 21.64 -10.34
CA ASP A 224 25.22 22.78 -10.07
C ASP A 224 24.20 23.05 -11.19
N LYS A 225 24.66 23.04 -12.46
CA LYS A 225 23.83 23.28 -13.65
C LYS A 225 22.85 22.14 -13.96
N ALA A 226 23.09 20.94 -13.44
CA ALA A 226 22.25 19.77 -13.63
C ALA A 226 21.13 19.68 -12.56
N LEU A 227 21.29 20.39 -11.45
CA LEU A 227 20.32 20.43 -10.36
C LEU A 227 19.15 21.36 -10.69
N TYR A 228 17.95 20.94 -10.32
CA TYR A 228 16.79 21.81 -10.33
C TYR A 228 16.98 22.92 -9.29
N GLN A 229 16.93 24.17 -9.75
CA GLN A 229 17.14 25.37 -8.92
C GLN A 229 18.47 25.33 -8.10
N ASN A 230 19.51 24.68 -8.63
CA ASN A 230 20.81 24.48 -7.96
C ASN A 230 20.72 23.79 -6.57
N ARG A 231 19.63 23.06 -6.30
CA ARG A 231 19.37 22.50 -4.96
C ARG A 231 18.91 21.05 -5.00
N ASP A 232 18.06 20.71 -5.95
CA ASP A 232 17.34 19.44 -5.97
C ASP A 232 17.74 18.59 -7.17
N LEU A 233 17.59 17.27 -7.07
CA LEU A 233 17.70 16.40 -8.25
C LEU A 233 16.66 16.80 -9.30
N ALA A 234 17.09 16.92 -10.55
CA ALA A 234 16.19 17.12 -11.67
C ALA A 234 15.31 15.87 -11.88
N VAL A 235 14.00 16.07 -11.94
CA VAL A 235 13.05 15.00 -12.27
C VAL A 235 13.12 14.73 -13.77
N THR A 236 13.72 13.60 -14.15
CA THR A 236 13.87 13.23 -15.57
C THR A 236 12.84 12.22 -16.06
N THR A 237 12.13 11.58 -15.13
CA THR A 237 11.13 10.55 -15.40
C THR A 237 9.94 10.78 -14.48
N ASP A 238 8.75 10.92 -15.07
CA ASP A 238 7.50 10.97 -14.31
C ASP A 238 7.20 9.56 -13.75
N PHE A 239 6.94 9.44 -12.45
CA PHE A 239 6.64 8.14 -11.82
C PHE A 239 5.46 7.43 -12.49
N ARG A 240 4.52 8.19 -13.08
CA ARG A 240 3.36 7.66 -13.80
C ARG A 240 3.76 6.87 -15.05
N GLU A 241 4.92 7.13 -15.64
CA GLU A 241 5.46 6.30 -16.74
C GLU A 241 5.74 4.87 -16.30
N VAL A 242 6.30 4.69 -15.09
CA VAL A 242 6.55 3.37 -14.49
C VAL A 242 5.22 2.66 -14.27
N PHE A 243 4.27 3.31 -13.60
CA PHE A 243 2.96 2.70 -13.33
C PHE A 243 2.16 2.40 -14.60
N ASN A 244 2.18 3.29 -15.60
CA ASN A 244 1.52 3.06 -16.88
C ASN A 244 2.12 1.85 -17.60
N GLU A 245 3.45 1.65 -17.57
CA GLU A 245 4.08 0.45 -18.12
C GLU A 245 3.66 -0.81 -17.37
N LEU A 246 3.68 -0.80 -16.04
CA LEU A 246 3.26 -1.93 -15.21
C LEU A 246 1.80 -2.30 -15.47
N LEU A 247 0.90 -1.32 -15.48
CA LEU A 247 -0.53 -1.53 -15.72
C LEU A 247 -0.78 -2.16 -17.11
N LYS A 248 -0.09 -1.67 -18.15
CA LYS A 248 -0.29 -2.18 -19.51
C LYS A 248 0.35 -3.55 -19.74
N LYS A 249 1.60 -3.74 -19.31
CA LYS A 249 2.39 -4.94 -19.66
C LYS A 249 2.29 -6.05 -18.62
N HIS A 250 2.32 -5.71 -17.33
CA HIS A 250 2.25 -6.70 -16.26
C HIS A 250 0.80 -7.05 -15.92
N MET A 251 -0.02 -6.04 -15.66
CA MET A 251 -1.42 -6.20 -15.27
C MET A 251 -2.36 -6.37 -16.47
N GLN A 252 -1.85 -6.22 -17.71
CA GLN A 252 -2.59 -6.40 -18.95
C GLN A 252 -3.86 -5.53 -19.06
N VAL A 253 -3.85 -4.34 -18.45
CA VAL A 253 -4.95 -3.38 -18.53
C VAL A 253 -5.02 -2.83 -19.97
N LYS A 254 -5.99 -3.33 -20.74
CA LYS A 254 -6.16 -3.02 -22.18
C LYS A 254 -6.59 -1.57 -22.42
N ARG A 255 -7.44 -1.02 -21.56
CA ARG A 255 -7.98 0.34 -21.69
C ARG A 255 -7.96 1.04 -20.34
N MET A 256 -7.18 2.11 -20.26
CA MET A 256 -7.14 3.00 -19.11
C MET A 256 -8.01 4.22 -19.38
N SER A 257 -8.79 4.66 -18.40
CA SER A 257 -9.53 5.93 -18.53
C SER A 257 -8.54 7.08 -18.71
N LYS A 258 -8.92 8.10 -19.49
CA LYS A 258 -8.12 9.33 -19.63
C LYS A 258 -7.92 10.03 -18.29
N ASP A 259 -8.86 9.84 -17.37
CA ASP A 259 -8.84 10.47 -16.04
C ASP A 259 -8.12 9.62 -14.98
N PHE A 260 -7.62 8.44 -15.34
CA PHE A 260 -6.94 7.57 -14.38
C PHE A 260 -5.67 8.22 -13.82
N PHE A 261 -4.91 8.87 -14.70
CA PHE A 261 -3.83 9.77 -14.32
C PHE A 261 -4.17 11.17 -14.81
N PRO A 262 -4.79 12.01 -13.97
CA PRO A 262 -5.12 13.39 -14.36
C PRO A 262 -3.86 14.14 -14.81
N ASN A 263 -3.98 14.89 -15.90
CA ASN A 263 -2.91 15.71 -16.47
C ASN A 263 -1.62 14.94 -16.86
N TYR A 264 -1.71 13.63 -17.08
CA TYR A 264 -0.62 12.80 -17.56
C TYR A 264 -0.78 12.52 -19.06
N LYS A 265 0.30 12.70 -19.83
CA LYS A 265 0.38 12.32 -21.24
C LYS A 265 1.35 11.15 -21.37
N PRO A 266 0.87 9.92 -21.64
CA PRO A 266 1.74 8.76 -21.68
C PRO A 266 2.82 8.87 -22.76
N GLY A 267 4.07 8.70 -22.36
CA GLY A 267 5.21 8.48 -23.24
C GLY A 267 5.37 7.01 -23.65
N LYS A 268 6.58 6.66 -24.09
CA LYS A 268 6.95 5.27 -24.47
C LYS A 268 7.16 4.35 -23.25
N GLY A 269 7.11 4.86 -22.02
CA GLY A 269 7.53 4.14 -20.82
C GLY A 269 9.05 3.97 -20.74
N PRO A 270 9.59 3.68 -19.54
CA PRO A 270 11.03 3.48 -19.35
C PRO A 270 11.56 2.17 -19.95
N GLY A 271 10.70 1.22 -20.30
CA GLY A 271 11.09 -0.07 -20.85
C GLY A 271 11.59 -1.06 -19.80
N ILE A 272 11.11 -0.93 -18.56
CA ILE A 272 11.53 -1.74 -17.41
C ILE A 272 11.07 -3.19 -17.50
N LEU A 273 10.00 -3.48 -18.26
CA LEU A 273 9.46 -4.84 -18.41
C LEU A 273 9.90 -5.50 -19.71
N GLY A 274 10.16 -6.81 -19.62
CA GLY A 274 10.49 -7.70 -20.74
C GLY A 274 9.32 -8.52 -21.24
#